data_AF-A0A514EHA9-F1
#
_entry.id   AF-A0A514EHA9-F1
#
_cell.length_a   1.000
_cell.length_b   1.000
_cell.length_c   1.000
_cell.angle_alpha   90.00
_cell.angle_beta   90.00
_cell.angle_gamma   90.00
#
_symmetry.space_group_name_H-M   'P 1'
#
loop_
_entity.id
_entity.type
_entity.pdbx_description
1 polymer ?
#
loop_
_entity_poly.entity_id
_entity_poly.type
_entity_poly.pdbx_seq_one_letter_code
_entity_poly.pdbx_strand_id
1 'polypeptide(L)'
;MFSIVRQLSFLSTDRDAGNVPAASAVSGNGVVFSRSKQTLGGSDVGMVATIDGQEHLVKTGISRSQLGQAVTCCLNGQVDQANKRFGYIADGAARLLNTGPRQGNQKQVLTQAFHTFLRTEKGKELAEKAKTHALDIADVGDIHSALIEAEPQLRNTLGVPVLFDVINVAAGQQLVNALQGTYLPKQHIPDSSLLAVQNNALIASRLIADARPLDTFLTEPFLPPGVSLKDAKRAAALLKGTAAAGSAQSDDHARAQALIAKINDPTNLDAGKQALRKTLEQKGLDGLFVSLLARFTLGESSDLGPDNMLVVPGEDGRNKAVSIDVTGFRYTRQNDVPAGPRDPPRHGWGKVIDTPALALDVLLDGSVMSSRYAKGLDAVHAAVVDCLRDALRLKATPEAEAVKRWYAALDVDASTASLLALHQGLGDIATAPWMPDAGLVSQVLERNAGFINDIVQRART
;
A
#
# COMPACT_ATOMS: atom_id res chain seq x y z
N MET A 1 -22.03 12.35 13.72
CA MET A 1 -21.95 10.93 14.12
C MET A 1 -21.35 10.18 12.93
N PHE A 2 -20.30 9.38 13.13
CA PHE A 2 -19.67 8.62 12.04
C PHE A 2 -20.23 7.21 11.99
N SER A 3 -20.50 6.68 10.80
CA SER A 3 -20.79 5.26 10.64
C SER A 3 -19.46 4.52 10.48
N ILE A 4 -19.18 3.56 11.36
CA ILE A 4 -18.00 2.70 11.24
C ILE A 4 -18.49 1.38 10.66
N VAL A 5 -18.02 1.02 9.47
CA VAL A 5 -18.25 -0.32 8.94
C VAL A 5 -17.15 -1.19 9.50
N ARG A 6 -17.43 -1.81 10.65
CA ARG A 6 -16.48 -2.69 11.31
C ARG A 6 -16.56 -4.05 10.64
N GLN A 7 -15.39 -4.52 10.22
CA GLN A 7 -15.14 -5.92 9.90
C GLN A 7 -16.00 -6.43 8.75
N LEU A 8 -15.38 -6.43 7.58
CA LEU A 8 -15.73 -7.43 6.59
C LEU A 8 -15.22 -8.77 7.12
N SER A 9 -16.11 -9.66 7.53
CA SER A 9 -15.68 -10.99 7.96
C SER A 9 -15.34 -11.82 6.72
N PHE A 10 -14.11 -11.72 6.21
CA PHE A 10 -13.65 -12.48 5.03
C PHE A 10 -13.38 -13.97 5.31
N LEU A 11 -13.49 -14.41 6.56
CA LEU A 11 -12.83 -15.63 7.00
C LEU A 11 -13.85 -16.59 7.60
N SER A 12 -14.26 -17.56 6.80
CA SER A 12 -14.47 -18.91 7.29
C SER A 12 -13.48 -19.84 6.58
N THR A 13 -12.69 -20.57 7.36
CA THR A 13 -12.00 -21.80 6.91
C THR A 13 -12.80 -23.04 7.29
N ASP A 14 -13.90 -22.87 8.04
CA ASP A 14 -14.82 -23.94 8.42
C ASP A 14 -15.89 -24.08 7.33
N ARG A 15 -16.12 -25.32 6.88
CA ARG A 15 -17.18 -25.68 5.90
C ARG A 15 -18.60 -25.48 6.44
N ASP A 16 -18.77 -25.03 7.69
CA ASP A 16 -20.06 -24.65 8.26
C ASP A 16 -20.42 -23.22 7.85
N ALA A 17 -20.86 -23.09 6.60
CA ALA A 17 -21.22 -21.89 5.86
C ALA A 17 -22.39 -21.03 6.43
N GLY A 18 -22.71 -21.15 7.72
CA GLY A 18 -23.88 -20.51 8.33
C GLY A 18 -23.60 -19.28 9.21
N ASN A 19 -22.37 -19.08 9.68
CA ASN A 19 -22.06 -18.14 10.77
C ASN A 19 -20.94 -17.14 10.45
N VAL A 20 -20.74 -16.76 9.18
CA VAL A 20 -19.91 -15.60 8.87
C VAL A 20 -20.74 -14.34 9.10
N PRO A 21 -20.41 -13.49 10.09
CA PRO A 21 -21.19 -12.28 10.34
C PRO A 21 -21.15 -11.39 9.09
N ALA A 22 -22.33 -11.03 8.57
CA ALA A 22 -22.44 -10.03 7.52
C ALA A 22 -21.70 -8.74 7.94
N ALA A 23 -21.12 -8.02 6.98
CA ALA A 23 -20.50 -6.72 7.26
C ALA A 23 -21.50 -5.81 7.97
N SER A 24 -21.30 -5.60 9.27
CA SER A 24 -22.25 -4.85 10.10
C SER A 24 -21.76 -3.43 10.28
N ALA A 25 -22.56 -2.45 9.85
CA ALA A 25 -22.34 -1.05 10.20
C ALA A 25 -22.63 -0.86 11.70
N VAL A 26 -21.67 -0.34 12.45
CA VAL A 26 -21.85 0.08 13.84
C VAL A 26 -21.69 1.59 13.88
N SER A 27 -22.69 2.30 14.39
CA SER A 27 -22.54 3.74 14.63
C SER A 27 -21.50 3.94 15.74
N GLY A 28 -20.40 4.63 15.41
CA GLY A 28 -19.32 4.88 16.35
C GLY A 28 -19.44 6.26 16.96
N ASN A 29 -19.80 6.35 18.24
CA ASN A 29 -19.64 7.59 19.02
C ASN A 29 -18.18 7.84 19.44
N GLY A 30 -17.25 6.93 19.12
CA GLY A 30 -15.88 6.90 19.66
C GLY A 30 -14.74 7.22 18.68
N VAL A 31 -15.00 7.87 17.54
CA VAL A 31 -13.91 8.33 16.63
C VAL A 31 -13.54 9.77 16.96
N VAL A 32 -12.34 9.97 17.50
CA VAL A 32 -11.77 11.31 17.74
C VAL A 32 -10.58 11.49 16.82
N PHE A 33 -10.69 12.40 15.85
CA PHE A 33 -9.57 12.75 14.97
C PHE A 33 -8.63 13.72 15.69
N SER A 34 -7.35 13.36 15.75
CA SER A 34 -6.33 14.32 16.13
C SER A 34 -6.12 15.32 14.99
N ARG A 35 -6.01 16.61 15.33
CA ARG A 35 -5.58 17.66 14.37
C ARG A 35 -4.08 17.60 14.08
N SER A 36 -3.30 16.81 14.81
CA SER A 36 -1.87 16.63 14.54
C SER A 36 -1.67 15.66 13.37
N LYS A 37 -1.24 16.21 12.23
CA LYS A 37 -0.51 15.42 11.23
C LYS A 37 0.79 14.99 11.90
N GLN A 38 0.89 13.74 12.36
CA GLN A 38 2.21 13.14 12.42
C GLN A 38 2.61 12.83 10.98
N THR A 39 3.73 13.40 10.55
CA THR A 39 4.44 13.01 9.34
C THR A 39 4.97 11.59 9.51
N LEU A 40 4.08 10.58 9.48
CA LEU A 40 4.43 9.16 9.60
C LEU A 40 5.11 8.61 8.33
N GLY A 41 5.56 9.49 7.43
CA GLY A 41 6.06 9.09 6.12
C GLY A 41 4.93 8.65 5.18
N GLY A 42 5.20 8.70 3.88
CA GLY A 42 4.21 8.43 2.83
C GLY A 42 3.64 9.69 2.20
N SER A 43 3.18 9.55 0.95
CA SER A 43 2.63 10.64 0.14
C SER A 43 1.15 10.91 0.40
N ASP A 44 0.50 10.06 1.20
CA ASP A 44 -0.96 10.09 1.36
C ASP A 44 -1.44 11.03 2.45
N VAL A 45 -2.59 11.66 2.19
CA VAL A 45 -3.26 12.51 3.17
C VAL A 45 -3.93 11.62 4.21
N GLY A 46 -3.40 11.67 5.42
CA GLY A 46 -3.91 10.92 6.57
C GLY A 46 -3.81 11.70 7.88
N MET A 47 -4.41 11.13 8.92
CA MET A 47 -4.44 11.66 10.28
C MET A 47 -4.44 10.53 11.30
N VAL A 48 -4.11 10.84 12.55
CA VAL A 48 -4.29 9.90 13.65
C VAL A 48 -5.70 10.06 14.21
N ALA A 49 -6.38 8.95 14.44
CA ALA A 49 -7.66 8.93 15.13
C ALA A 49 -7.63 7.95 16.31
N THR A 50 -8.34 8.25 17.38
CA THR A 50 -8.65 7.28 18.42
C THR A 50 -9.93 6.57 18.05
N ILE A 51 -9.90 5.24 17.96
CA ILE A 51 -11.05 4.36 17.74
C ILE A 51 -10.97 3.29 18.83
N ASP A 52 -12.03 3.15 19.64
CA ASP A 52 -12.08 2.24 20.80
C ASP A 52 -10.92 2.38 21.78
N GLY A 53 -10.46 3.61 22.02
CA GLY A 53 -9.34 3.88 22.92
C GLY A 53 -7.97 3.46 22.36
N GLN A 54 -7.88 3.09 21.08
CA GLN A 54 -6.62 2.77 20.40
C GLN A 54 -6.33 3.78 19.28
N GLU A 55 -5.06 4.13 19.10
CA GLU A 55 -4.63 5.02 18.02
C GLU A 55 -4.60 4.28 16.69
N HIS A 56 -5.15 4.92 15.66
CA HIS A 56 -5.22 4.42 14.30
C HIS A 56 -4.67 5.46 13.34
N LEU A 57 -3.91 5.01 12.35
CA LEU A 57 -3.65 5.79 11.15
C LEU A 57 -4.87 5.72 10.24
N VAL A 58 -5.45 6.87 9.93
CA VAL A 58 -6.59 6.99 9.02
C VAL A 58 -6.12 7.61 7.71
N LYS A 59 -6.40 6.96 6.58
CA LYS A 59 -6.05 7.43 5.23
C LYS A 59 -7.30 7.54 4.36
N THR A 60 -7.29 8.51 3.45
CA THR A 60 -8.28 8.62 2.35
C THR A 60 -7.89 7.72 1.18
N GLY A 61 -8.84 7.37 0.32
CA GLY A 61 -8.53 6.63 -0.91
C GLY A 61 -7.63 7.39 -1.90
N ILE A 62 -6.89 6.64 -2.72
CA ILE A 62 -5.78 7.13 -3.55
C ILE A 62 -6.11 8.36 -4.38
N SER A 63 -7.26 8.47 -5.04
CA SER A 63 -7.53 9.63 -5.90
C SER A 63 -7.57 10.95 -5.13
N ARG A 64 -8.16 10.97 -3.93
CA ARG A 64 -8.16 12.16 -3.05
C ARG A 64 -6.75 12.53 -2.57
N SER A 65 -5.94 11.53 -2.23
CA SER A 65 -4.51 11.73 -1.91
C SER A 65 -3.76 12.37 -3.08
N GLN A 66 -3.94 11.82 -4.29
CA GLN A 66 -3.30 12.32 -5.52
C GLN A 66 -3.74 13.76 -5.86
N LEU A 67 -5.00 14.13 -5.60
CA LEU A 67 -5.48 15.52 -5.74
C LEU A 67 -4.77 16.47 -4.78
N GLY A 68 -4.64 16.10 -3.50
CA GLY A 68 -3.91 16.90 -2.51
C GLY A 68 -2.43 17.09 -2.90
N GLN A 69 -1.78 16.01 -3.34
CA GLN A 69 -0.40 16.07 -3.87
C GLN A 69 -0.29 16.95 -5.11
N ALA A 70 -1.28 16.92 -6.01
CA ALA A 70 -1.29 17.76 -7.20
C ALA A 70 -1.35 19.26 -6.86
N VAL A 71 -2.08 19.66 -5.81
CA VAL A 71 -2.07 21.05 -5.30
C VAL A 71 -0.64 21.45 -4.90
N THR A 72 0.03 20.62 -4.08
CA THR A 72 1.42 20.86 -3.66
C THR A 72 2.38 20.93 -4.85
N CYS A 73 2.23 20.05 -5.84
CA CYS A 73 3.05 20.09 -7.05
C CYS A 73 2.84 21.38 -7.84
N CYS A 74 1.59 21.81 -8.06
CA CYS A 74 1.30 23.05 -8.77
C CYS A 74 1.87 24.28 -8.05
N LEU A 75 1.78 24.35 -6.73
CA LEU A 75 2.38 25.41 -5.91
C LEU A 75 3.89 25.51 -6.07
N ASN A 76 4.56 24.38 -6.18
CA ASN A 76 6.00 24.29 -6.35
C ASN A 76 6.45 24.49 -7.81
N GLY A 77 5.54 24.88 -8.72
CA GLY A 77 5.83 25.01 -10.15
C GLY A 77 6.02 23.67 -10.87
N GLN A 78 5.71 22.54 -10.22
CA GLN A 78 5.91 21.18 -10.74
C GLN A 78 4.66 20.66 -11.48
N VAL A 79 4.18 21.43 -12.46
CA VAL A 79 2.94 21.14 -13.19
C VAL A 79 2.95 19.75 -13.84
N ASP A 80 4.08 19.33 -14.41
CA ASP A 80 4.21 17.99 -15.01
C ASP A 80 4.06 16.86 -13.98
N GLN A 81 4.50 17.09 -12.74
CA GLN A 81 4.30 16.12 -11.67
C GLN A 81 2.83 16.07 -11.27
N ALA A 82 2.14 17.20 -11.16
CA ALA A 82 0.70 17.24 -10.95
C ALA A 82 -0.06 16.47 -12.06
N ASN A 83 0.31 16.69 -13.32
CA ASN A 83 -0.29 16.00 -14.47
C ASN A 83 -0.08 14.48 -14.47
N LYS A 84 1.05 14.00 -13.93
CA LYS A 84 1.27 12.56 -13.71
C LYS A 84 0.30 12.00 -12.66
N ARG A 85 0.00 12.75 -11.61
CA ARG A 85 -0.96 12.35 -10.56
C ARG A 85 -2.37 12.15 -11.14
N PHE A 86 -2.83 13.02 -12.02
CA PHE A 86 -4.11 12.85 -12.72
C PHE A 86 -4.12 11.61 -13.63
N GLY A 87 -2.96 11.30 -14.25
CA GLY A 87 -2.76 10.04 -14.96
C GLY A 87 -3.02 8.83 -14.06
N TYR A 88 -2.41 8.78 -12.86
CA TYR A 88 -2.62 7.68 -11.92
C TYR A 88 -4.09 7.52 -11.48
N ILE A 89 -4.82 8.61 -11.34
CA ILE A 89 -6.26 8.58 -11.03
C ILE A 89 -7.04 7.93 -12.18
N ALA A 90 -6.87 8.45 -13.40
CA ALA A 90 -7.58 7.96 -14.59
C ALA A 90 -7.22 6.49 -14.91
N ASP A 91 -5.93 6.15 -14.85
CA ASP A 91 -5.43 4.79 -15.08
C ASP A 91 -5.94 3.84 -13.98
N GLY A 92 -6.02 4.32 -12.74
CA GLY A 92 -6.59 3.58 -11.60
C GLY A 92 -8.07 3.25 -11.81
N ALA A 93 -8.86 4.21 -12.28
CA ALA A 93 -10.28 4.02 -12.59
C ALA A 93 -10.47 3.06 -13.76
N ALA A 94 -9.77 3.29 -14.88
CA ALA A 94 -9.85 2.44 -16.06
C ALA A 94 -9.47 0.99 -15.74
N ARG A 95 -8.42 0.80 -14.94
CA ARG A 95 -8.01 -0.51 -14.42
C ARG A 95 -9.13 -1.16 -13.62
N LEU A 96 -9.74 -0.47 -12.65
CA LEU A 96 -10.78 -1.03 -11.78
C LEU A 96 -12.03 -1.43 -12.57
N LEU A 97 -12.42 -0.59 -13.53
CA LEU A 97 -13.60 -0.79 -14.36
C LEU A 97 -13.40 -1.76 -15.53
N ASN A 98 -12.17 -2.29 -15.70
CA ASN A 98 -11.77 -3.12 -16.82
C ASN A 98 -12.10 -2.48 -18.20
N THR A 99 -12.14 -1.15 -18.25
CA THR A 99 -12.28 -0.42 -19.50
C THR A 99 -10.88 -0.30 -20.10
N GLY A 100 -10.66 -0.79 -21.31
CA GLY A 100 -9.38 -0.65 -22.00
C GLY A 100 -8.93 0.83 -22.14
N PRO A 101 -7.72 1.09 -22.68
CA PRO A 101 -7.13 2.45 -22.81
C PRO A 101 -7.94 3.46 -23.65
N ARG A 102 -9.18 3.14 -24.02
CA ARG A 102 -10.14 3.93 -24.79
C ARG A 102 -11.01 4.88 -23.95
N GLN A 103 -10.72 5.14 -22.67
CA GLN A 103 -11.28 6.30 -21.94
C GLN A 103 -10.62 7.61 -22.41
N GLY A 104 -10.57 7.81 -23.74
CA GLY A 104 -9.96 8.96 -24.38
C GLY A 104 -10.53 10.24 -23.77
N ASN A 105 -9.64 11.09 -23.26
CA ASN A 105 -9.88 12.41 -22.70
C ASN A 105 -10.17 12.52 -21.18
N GLN A 106 -10.44 11.46 -20.41
CA GLN A 106 -10.74 11.61 -18.95
C GLN A 106 -9.61 12.27 -18.16
N LYS A 107 -8.36 11.90 -18.44
CA LYS A 107 -7.18 12.56 -17.86
C LYS A 107 -7.15 14.05 -18.18
N GLN A 108 -7.42 14.43 -19.43
CA GLN A 108 -7.35 15.81 -19.88
C GLN A 108 -8.52 16.64 -19.32
N VAL A 109 -9.73 16.08 -19.24
CA VAL A 109 -10.87 16.70 -18.55
C VAL A 109 -10.51 16.94 -17.08
N LEU A 110 -9.97 15.93 -16.39
CA LEU A 110 -9.54 16.07 -14.99
C LEU A 110 -8.46 17.16 -14.84
N THR A 111 -7.44 17.15 -15.70
CA THR A 111 -6.38 18.18 -15.71
C THR A 111 -6.97 19.58 -15.88
N GLN A 112 -7.88 19.78 -16.84
CA GLN A 112 -8.48 21.08 -17.13
C GLN A 112 -9.38 21.55 -15.99
N ALA A 113 -10.24 20.66 -15.47
CA ALA A 113 -11.11 20.93 -14.33
C ALA A 113 -10.28 21.34 -13.10
N PHE A 114 -9.21 20.60 -12.82
CA PHE A 114 -8.33 20.88 -11.68
C PHE A 114 -7.61 22.22 -11.79
N HIS A 115 -7.03 22.54 -12.95
CA HIS A 115 -6.39 23.84 -13.15
C HIS A 115 -7.38 25.00 -13.12
N THR A 116 -8.62 24.78 -13.55
CA THR A 116 -9.69 25.77 -13.42
C THR A 116 -10.07 25.97 -11.95
N PHE A 117 -10.25 24.87 -11.21
CA PHE A 117 -10.52 24.89 -9.78
C PHE A 117 -9.46 25.69 -9.00
N LEU A 118 -8.16 25.46 -9.28
CA LEU A 118 -7.07 26.20 -8.63
C LEU A 118 -7.12 27.72 -8.84
N ARG A 119 -7.83 28.22 -9.85
CA ARG A 119 -8.01 29.66 -10.10
C ARG A 119 -9.19 30.28 -9.34
N THR A 120 -10.06 29.45 -8.78
CA THR A 120 -11.18 29.91 -7.92
C THR A 120 -10.66 30.39 -6.56
N GLU A 121 -11.44 31.18 -5.82
CA GLU A 121 -11.06 31.60 -4.47
C GLU A 121 -10.83 30.41 -3.53
N LYS A 122 -11.74 29.42 -3.54
CA LYS A 122 -11.58 28.18 -2.77
C LYS A 122 -10.30 27.41 -3.15
N GLY A 123 -9.98 27.36 -4.44
CA GLY A 123 -8.74 26.73 -4.93
C GLY A 123 -7.49 27.45 -4.44
N LYS A 124 -7.49 28.80 -4.44
CA LYS A 124 -6.40 29.62 -3.91
C LYS A 124 -6.22 29.44 -2.41
N GLU A 125 -7.30 29.43 -1.63
CA GLU A 125 -7.26 29.21 -0.18
C GLU A 125 -6.62 27.87 0.19
N LEU A 126 -7.02 26.79 -0.51
CA LEU A 126 -6.43 25.47 -0.31
C LEU A 126 -4.97 25.40 -0.75
N ALA A 127 -4.61 26.14 -1.80
CA ALA A 127 -3.23 26.27 -2.23
C ALA A 127 -2.38 26.99 -1.16
N GLU A 128 -2.89 28.03 -0.51
CA GLU A 128 -2.22 28.66 0.64
C GLU A 128 -2.08 27.69 1.82
N LYS A 129 -3.13 26.92 2.16
CA LYS A 129 -3.08 25.89 3.22
C LYS A 129 -2.04 24.80 2.92
N ALA A 130 -1.84 24.46 1.65
CA ALA A 130 -0.86 23.45 1.25
C ALA A 130 0.60 23.92 1.40
N LYS A 131 0.88 25.24 1.39
CA LYS A 131 2.23 25.78 1.63
C LYS A 131 2.74 25.45 3.04
N THR A 132 1.85 25.32 4.01
CA THR A 132 2.18 24.97 5.40
C THR A 132 2.02 23.48 5.68
N HIS A 133 1.86 22.64 4.65
CA HIS A 133 1.60 21.20 4.73
C HIS A 133 0.33 20.84 5.54
N ALA A 134 -0.59 21.79 5.69
CA ALA A 134 -1.75 21.66 6.56
C ALA A 134 -2.97 20.97 5.91
N LEU A 135 -2.90 20.56 4.63
CA LEU A 135 -4.01 19.86 3.97
C LEU A 135 -4.43 18.59 4.73
N ASP A 136 -5.72 18.45 5.01
CA ASP A 136 -6.34 17.33 5.72
C ASP A 136 -7.36 16.56 4.86
N ILE A 137 -8.03 15.57 5.46
CA ILE A 137 -9.00 14.70 4.77
C ILE A 137 -10.23 15.47 4.28
N ALA A 138 -10.65 16.51 4.99
CA ALA A 138 -11.78 17.34 4.58
C ALA A 138 -11.41 18.18 3.35
N ASP A 139 -10.21 18.77 3.34
CA ASP A 139 -9.72 19.56 2.22
C ASP A 139 -9.70 18.78 0.90
N VAL A 140 -9.19 17.56 0.91
CA VAL A 140 -9.16 16.73 -0.31
C VAL A 140 -10.55 16.21 -0.70
N GLY A 141 -11.47 16.08 0.27
CA GLY A 141 -12.89 15.84 0.02
C GLY A 141 -13.55 17.03 -0.69
N ASP A 142 -13.19 18.25 -0.29
CA ASP A 142 -13.68 19.49 -0.86
C ASP A 142 -13.17 19.72 -2.29
N ILE A 143 -11.90 19.43 -2.56
CA ILE A 143 -11.35 19.46 -3.93
C ILE A 143 -12.15 18.49 -4.80
N HIS A 144 -12.32 17.25 -4.36
CA HIS A 144 -13.06 16.24 -5.10
C HIS A 144 -14.50 16.71 -5.39
N SER A 145 -15.21 17.21 -4.39
CA SER A 145 -16.60 17.67 -4.54
C SER A 145 -16.72 18.82 -5.54
N ALA A 146 -15.81 19.80 -5.47
CA ALA A 146 -15.79 20.92 -6.40
C ALA A 146 -15.52 20.49 -7.85
N LEU A 147 -14.67 19.47 -8.06
CA LEU A 147 -14.41 18.93 -9.40
C LEU A 147 -15.62 18.20 -9.97
N ILE A 148 -16.37 17.46 -9.16
CA ILE A 148 -17.61 16.79 -9.61
C ILE A 148 -18.70 17.81 -9.91
N GLU A 149 -18.82 18.85 -9.08
CA GLU A 149 -19.79 19.92 -9.31
C GLU A 149 -19.51 20.66 -10.64
N ALA A 150 -18.24 20.96 -10.91
CA ALA A 150 -17.84 21.60 -12.16
C ALA A 150 -17.93 20.66 -13.39
N GLU A 151 -17.56 19.39 -13.22
CA GLU A 151 -17.49 18.40 -14.29
C GLU A 151 -18.10 17.06 -13.83
N PRO A 152 -19.44 16.90 -13.87
CA PRO A 152 -20.13 15.71 -13.35
C PRO A 152 -19.67 14.38 -13.95
N GLN A 153 -19.18 14.40 -15.19
CA GLN A 153 -18.60 13.24 -15.87
C GLN A 153 -17.37 12.66 -15.15
N LEU A 154 -16.69 13.43 -14.30
CA LEU A 154 -15.55 12.96 -13.50
C LEU A 154 -15.95 12.12 -12.29
N ARG A 155 -17.25 12.05 -11.93
CA ARG A 155 -17.73 11.34 -10.74
C ARG A 155 -17.18 9.92 -10.64
N ASN A 156 -17.31 9.12 -11.69
CA ASN A 156 -16.85 7.73 -11.67
C ASN A 156 -15.31 7.64 -11.72
N THR A 157 -14.67 8.49 -12.51
CA THR A 157 -13.20 8.56 -12.63
C THR A 157 -12.53 8.89 -11.30
N LEU A 158 -13.14 9.77 -10.49
CA LEU A 158 -12.64 10.14 -9.17
C LEU A 158 -13.10 9.17 -8.07
N GLY A 159 -14.38 8.82 -8.07
CA GLY A 159 -15.04 8.06 -7.01
C GLY A 159 -14.63 6.58 -6.98
N VAL A 160 -14.47 5.92 -8.13
CA VAL A 160 -14.13 4.48 -8.17
C VAL A 160 -12.78 4.22 -7.51
N PRO A 161 -11.70 4.96 -7.83
CA PRO A 161 -10.43 4.83 -7.12
C PRO A 161 -10.48 5.26 -5.65
N VAL A 162 -11.36 6.18 -5.23
CA VAL A 162 -11.52 6.45 -3.77
C VAL A 162 -12.02 5.20 -3.08
N LEU A 163 -13.16 4.67 -3.54
CA LEU A 163 -13.92 3.65 -2.84
C LEU A 163 -13.18 2.31 -2.82
N PHE A 164 -12.69 1.88 -3.99
CA PHE A 164 -12.10 0.56 -4.12
C PHE A 164 -10.65 0.49 -3.66
N ASP A 165 -9.99 1.62 -3.47
CA ASP A 165 -8.70 1.63 -2.78
C ASP A 165 -8.87 1.24 -1.32
N VAL A 166 -9.80 1.88 -0.59
CA VAL A 166 -10.03 1.57 0.83
C VAL A 166 -10.73 0.22 1.04
N ILE A 167 -11.65 -0.19 0.16
CA ILE A 167 -12.27 -1.52 0.22
C ILE A 167 -11.23 -2.60 -0.02
N ASN A 168 -10.40 -2.48 -1.06
CA ASN A 168 -9.39 -3.49 -1.37
C ASN A 168 -8.34 -3.56 -0.26
N VAL A 169 -7.94 -2.42 0.32
CA VAL A 169 -7.01 -2.42 1.45
C VAL A 169 -7.62 -3.10 2.66
N ALA A 170 -8.85 -2.75 3.06
CA ALA A 170 -9.52 -3.39 4.19
C ALA A 170 -9.63 -4.91 4.00
N ALA A 171 -10.04 -5.32 2.80
CA ALA A 171 -10.21 -6.71 2.43
C ALA A 171 -8.90 -7.50 2.40
N GLY A 172 -7.90 -6.98 1.69
CA GLY A 172 -6.59 -7.59 1.60
C GLY A 172 -5.92 -7.68 2.96
N GLN A 173 -5.98 -6.62 3.77
CA GLN A 173 -5.40 -6.62 5.11
C GLN A 173 -6.06 -7.66 6.00
N GLN A 174 -7.38 -7.82 5.97
CA GLN A 174 -8.07 -8.85 6.75
C GLN A 174 -7.69 -10.27 6.32
N LEU A 175 -7.57 -10.52 5.02
CA LEU A 175 -7.09 -11.81 4.52
C LEU A 175 -5.66 -12.11 4.99
N VAL A 176 -4.76 -11.14 4.87
CA VAL A 176 -3.35 -11.28 5.30
C VAL A 176 -3.25 -11.43 6.82
N ASN A 177 -4.08 -10.70 7.57
CA ASN A 177 -4.17 -10.80 9.03
C ASN A 177 -4.59 -12.20 9.49
N ALA A 178 -5.49 -12.84 8.76
CA ALA A 178 -5.92 -14.21 9.04
C ALA A 178 -4.75 -15.18 9.04
N LEU A 179 -3.93 -15.09 8.00
CA LEU A 179 -2.72 -15.88 7.84
C LEU A 179 -1.68 -15.50 8.89
N GLN A 180 -1.50 -14.21 9.15
CA GLN A 180 -0.64 -13.70 10.22
C GLN A 180 -1.03 -14.25 11.61
N GLY A 181 -2.33 -14.42 11.87
CA GLY A 181 -2.86 -14.99 13.10
C GLY A 181 -2.37 -16.40 13.43
N THR A 182 -1.78 -17.11 12.46
CA THR A 182 -1.18 -18.43 12.67
C THR A 182 0.19 -18.37 13.37
N TYR A 183 0.85 -17.20 13.38
CA TYR A 183 2.19 -17.03 13.95
C TYR A 183 2.40 -15.72 14.74
N LEU A 184 1.44 -14.80 14.72
CA LEU A 184 1.46 -13.53 15.45
C LEU A 184 0.33 -13.47 16.50
N PRO A 185 0.62 -13.01 17.73
CA PRO A 185 -0.42 -12.65 18.68
C PRO A 185 -1.31 -11.52 18.15
N LYS A 186 -2.61 -11.55 18.47
CA LYS A 186 -3.61 -10.55 18.03
C LYS A 186 -3.18 -9.10 18.27
N GLN A 187 -2.52 -8.81 19.39
CA GLN A 187 -2.09 -7.45 19.74
C GLN A 187 -1.12 -6.85 18.71
N HIS A 188 -0.34 -7.69 18.02
CA HIS A 188 0.64 -7.30 16.98
C HIS A 188 0.10 -7.42 15.55
N ILE A 189 -1.18 -7.76 15.37
CA ILE A 189 -1.84 -7.78 14.07
C ILE A 189 -2.62 -6.47 13.93
N PRO A 190 -2.33 -5.63 12.91
CA PRO A 190 -3.08 -4.39 12.71
C PRO A 190 -4.53 -4.75 12.40
N ASP A 191 -5.50 -4.01 12.93
CA ASP A 191 -6.85 -4.09 12.38
C ASP A 191 -6.94 -3.27 11.08
N SER A 192 -8.01 -3.49 10.33
CA SER A 192 -8.33 -2.69 9.15
C SER A 192 -9.82 -2.45 9.13
N SER A 193 -10.20 -1.19 9.31
CA SER A 193 -11.59 -0.75 9.40
C SER A 193 -11.91 0.21 8.26
N LEU A 194 -13.01 -0.05 7.57
CA LEU A 194 -13.57 0.87 6.60
C LEU A 194 -14.44 1.89 7.35
N LEU A 195 -14.05 3.16 7.30
CA LEU A 195 -14.86 4.24 7.85
C LEU A 195 -15.69 4.86 6.73
N ALA A 196 -17.01 4.81 6.88
CA ALA A 196 -17.95 5.37 5.93
C ALA A 196 -18.45 6.71 6.48
N VAL A 197 -17.99 7.81 5.90
CA VAL A 197 -18.38 9.17 6.31
C VAL A 197 -19.10 9.84 5.14
N GLN A 198 -20.03 10.75 5.41
CA GLN A 198 -20.95 11.29 4.40
C GLN A 198 -20.25 11.76 3.10
N ASN A 199 -19.06 12.36 3.23
CA ASN A 199 -18.26 12.85 2.10
C ASN A 199 -17.00 12.03 1.82
N ASN A 200 -16.77 10.90 2.51
CA ASN A 200 -15.55 10.11 2.32
C ASN A 200 -15.68 8.62 2.65
N ALA A 201 -14.79 7.82 2.07
CA ALA A 201 -14.52 6.45 2.50
C ALA A 201 -13.05 6.39 2.91
N LEU A 202 -12.79 5.97 4.14
CA LEU A 202 -11.46 5.98 4.75
C LEU A 202 -11.07 4.58 5.18
N ILE A 203 -9.77 4.33 5.21
CA ILE A 203 -9.21 3.16 5.89
C ILE A 203 -8.60 3.61 7.20
N ALA A 204 -8.90 2.89 8.28
CA ALA A 204 -8.26 3.05 9.57
C ALA A 204 -7.49 1.77 9.92
N SER A 205 -6.21 1.94 10.26
CA SER A 205 -5.33 0.85 10.65
C SER A 205 -4.69 1.16 12.00
N ARG A 206 -4.89 0.30 13.00
CA ARG A 206 -4.32 0.47 14.34
C ARG A 206 -2.79 0.57 14.31
N LEU A 207 -2.26 1.54 15.07
CA LEU A 207 -0.83 1.68 15.31
C LEU A 207 -0.35 0.59 16.27
N ILE A 208 0.83 0.04 16.00
CA ILE A 208 1.43 -1.03 16.81
C ILE A 208 2.59 -0.41 17.61
N ALA A 209 2.42 -0.29 18.92
CA ALA A 209 3.29 0.51 19.79
C ALA A 209 4.78 0.09 19.81
N ASP A 210 5.07 -1.19 19.56
CA ASP A 210 6.44 -1.76 19.63
C ASP A 210 7.02 -2.11 18.26
N ALA A 211 6.37 -1.63 17.19
CA ALA A 211 6.75 -1.98 15.83
C ALA A 211 7.83 -1.05 15.27
N ARG A 212 8.80 -1.63 14.58
CA ARG A 212 9.82 -0.92 13.82
C ARG A 212 9.59 -1.10 12.31
N PRO A 213 9.79 -0.08 11.46
CA PRO A 213 9.79 -0.24 10.01
C PRO A 213 10.77 -1.31 9.54
N LEU A 214 10.31 -2.25 8.70
CA LEU A 214 11.13 -3.36 8.22
C LEU A 214 12.26 -2.87 7.31
N ASP A 215 12.03 -1.84 6.50
CA ASP A 215 13.07 -1.22 5.66
C ASP A 215 14.25 -0.72 6.48
N THR A 216 13.98 -0.08 7.62
CA THR A 216 14.98 0.44 8.53
C THR A 216 15.69 -0.71 9.25
N PHE A 217 14.95 -1.72 9.70
CA PHE A 217 15.53 -2.94 10.29
C PHE A 217 16.52 -3.64 9.34
N LEU A 218 16.16 -3.80 8.06
CA LEU A 218 17.00 -4.49 7.08
C LEU A 218 18.21 -3.66 6.63
N THR A 219 18.11 -2.33 6.64
CA THR A 219 19.16 -1.45 6.08
C THR A 219 20.10 -0.87 7.15
N GLU A 220 19.67 -0.75 8.40
CA GLU A 220 20.47 -0.18 9.49
C GLU A 220 21.86 -0.80 9.63
N PRO A 221 22.07 -2.13 9.49
CA PRO A 221 23.40 -2.72 9.58
C PRO A 221 24.43 -2.17 8.57
N PHE A 222 23.97 -1.54 7.48
CA PHE A 222 24.80 -0.99 6.41
C PHE A 222 25.04 0.52 6.56
N LEU A 223 24.38 1.18 7.50
CA LEU A 223 24.46 2.62 7.67
C LEU A 223 25.55 3.00 8.68
N PRO A 224 26.31 4.09 8.45
CA PRO A 224 27.23 4.60 9.44
C PRO A 224 26.52 4.95 10.76
N PRO A 225 27.19 4.84 11.92
CA PRO A 225 26.60 5.23 13.20
C PRO A 225 25.99 6.64 13.17
N GLY A 226 24.75 6.77 13.64
CA GLY A 226 24.02 8.05 13.67
C GLY A 226 23.40 8.48 12.35
N VAL A 227 23.53 7.71 11.26
CA VAL A 227 22.90 8.01 9.97
C VAL A 227 21.58 7.25 9.85
N SER A 228 20.48 7.97 9.66
CA SER A 228 19.18 7.34 9.40
C SER A 228 19.03 6.91 7.93
N LEU A 229 18.18 5.92 7.66
CA LEU A 229 17.82 5.53 6.28
C LEU A 229 17.27 6.72 5.48
N LYS A 230 16.50 7.59 6.14
CA LYS A 230 15.96 8.82 5.53
C LYS A 230 17.07 9.75 5.05
N ASP A 231 18.10 9.96 5.85
CA ASP A 231 19.23 10.83 5.51
C ASP A 231 20.08 10.23 4.39
N ALA A 232 20.31 8.92 4.43
CA ALA A 232 21.00 8.20 3.35
C ALA A 232 20.23 8.31 2.02
N LYS A 233 18.91 8.10 2.03
CA LYS A 233 18.05 8.27 0.83
C LYS A 233 18.05 9.73 0.34
N ARG A 234 18.06 10.70 1.25
CA ARG A 234 18.16 12.13 0.90
C ARG A 234 19.49 12.45 0.24
N ALA A 235 20.60 11.95 0.76
CA ALA A 235 21.91 12.10 0.16
C ALA A 235 21.95 11.48 -1.25
N ALA A 236 21.45 10.26 -1.42
CA ALA A 236 21.39 9.61 -2.73
C ALA A 236 20.51 10.38 -3.73
N ALA A 237 19.37 10.91 -3.27
CA ALA A 237 18.49 11.73 -4.10
C ALA A 237 19.16 13.04 -4.54
N LEU A 238 19.95 13.68 -3.67
CA LEU A 238 20.70 14.89 -3.99
C LEU A 238 21.66 14.64 -5.15
N LEU A 239 22.46 13.56 -5.08
CA LEU A 239 23.44 13.20 -6.11
C LEU A 239 22.79 12.88 -7.47
N LYS A 240 21.58 12.32 -7.47
CA LYS A 240 20.83 12.05 -8.70
C LYS A 240 20.26 13.32 -9.34
N GLY A 241 19.93 14.33 -8.53
CA GLY A 241 19.37 15.61 -8.98
C GLY A 241 20.39 16.56 -9.61
N THR A 242 21.61 16.61 -9.09
CA THR A 242 22.71 17.46 -9.61
C THR A 242 23.35 16.92 -10.87
N ALA A 243 23.33 15.61 -11.13
CA ALA A 243 23.78 15.06 -12.41
C ALA A 243 23.00 15.62 -13.63
N ALA A 244 21.80 16.20 -13.40
CA ALA A 244 20.97 16.81 -14.43
C ALA A 244 21.09 18.35 -14.51
N ALA A 245 21.74 19.01 -13.55
CA ALA A 245 21.89 20.46 -13.50
C ALA A 245 23.36 20.80 -13.23
N GLY A 246 24.08 21.25 -14.26
CA GLY A 246 25.52 21.53 -14.24
C GLY A 246 25.94 22.71 -13.34
N SER A 247 25.65 22.64 -12.04
CA SER A 247 26.01 23.65 -11.04
C SER A 247 27.26 23.26 -10.26
N ALA A 248 28.02 24.26 -9.79
CA ALA A 248 29.18 24.12 -8.91
C ALA A 248 28.89 23.19 -7.70
N GLN A 249 29.88 22.38 -7.31
CA GLN A 249 29.81 21.49 -6.15
C GLN A 249 29.55 22.31 -4.88
N SER A 250 28.35 22.18 -4.30
CA SER A 250 28.06 22.72 -2.98
C SER A 250 28.64 21.81 -1.89
N ASP A 251 28.89 22.35 -0.70
CA ASP A 251 29.31 21.58 0.48
C ASP A 251 28.33 20.44 0.81
N ASP A 252 27.03 20.66 0.55
CA ASP A 252 25.99 19.63 0.68
C ASP A 252 26.21 18.45 -0.26
N HIS A 253 26.62 18.72 -1.50
CA HIS A 253 26.92 17.69 -2.49
C HIS A 253 28.16 16.89 -2.10
N ALA A 254 29.23 17.55 -1.66
CA ALA A 254 30.44 16.88 -1.20
C ALA A 254 30.16 15.97 0.01
N ARG A 255 29.35 16.44 0.96
CA ARG A 255 28.90 15.63 2.12
C ARG A 255 28.05 14.43 1.70
N ALA A 256 27.10 14.63 0.78
CA ALA A 256 26.29 13.54 0.25
C ALA A 256 27.15 12.50 -0.48
N GLN A 257 28.12 12.94 -1.27
CA GLN A 257 29.04 12.06 -2.00
C GLN A 257 29.91 11.26 -1.04
N ALA A 258 30.49 11.89 -0.02
CA ALA A 258 31.26 11.21 1.01
C ALA A 258 30.42 10.17 1.78
N LEU A 259 29.18 10.51 2.12
CA LEU A 259 28.27 9.58 2.80
C LEU A 259 27.94 8.36 1.94
N ILE A 260 27.55 8.56 0.68
CA ILE A 260 27.21 7.46 -0.23
C ILE A 260 28.45 6.61 -0.55
N ALA A 261 29.63 7.22 -0.71
CA ALA A 261 30.88 6.50 -0.88
C ALA A 261 31.19 5.62 0.34
N LYS A 262 30.99 6.14 1.55
CA LYS A 262 31.16 5.38 2.79
C LYS A 262 30.17 4.21 2.90
N ILE A 263 28.89 4.42 2.55
CA ILE A 263 27.88 3.35 2.56
C ILE A 263 28.23 2.25 1.55
N ASN A 264 28.72 2.63 0.37
CA ASN A 264 29.09 1.70 -0.70
C ASN A 264 30.50 1.11 -0.55
N ASP A 265 31.25 1.48 0.49
CA ASP A 265 32.56 0.90 0.76
C ASP A 265 32.42 -0.63 0.94
N PRO A 266 33.19 -1.45 0.20
CA PRO A 266 33.06 -2.91 0.26
C PRO A 266 33.22 -3.49 1.67
N THR A 267 34.06 -2.89 2.51
CA THR A 267 34.28 -3.33 3.90
C THR A 267 33.05 -3.07 4.76
N ASN A 268 32.41 -1.91 4.59
CA ASN A 268 31.18 -1.57 5.30
C ASN A 268 30.00 -2.43 4.83
N LEU A 269 29.91 -2.70 3.52
CA LEU A 269 28.90 -3.61 2.97
C LEU A 269 29.06 -5.02 3.52
N ASP A 270 30.29 -5.56 3.58
CA ASP A 270 30.54 -6.89 4.13
C ASP A 270 30.23 -6.96 5.64
N ALA A 271 30.67 -5.96 6.41
CA ALA A 271 30.33 -5.85 7.83
C ALA A 271 28.80 -5.81 8.05
N GLY A 272 28.08 -5.04 7.23
CA GLY A 272 26.62 -4.99 7.25
C GLY A 272 25.96 -6.34 6.91
N LYS A 273 26.48 -7.06 5.89
CA LYS A 273 26.01 -8.42 5.56
C LYS A 273 26.18 -9.37 6.74
N GLN A 274 27.36 -9.37 7.37
CA GLN A 274 27.64 -10.22 8.53
C GLN A 274 26.73 -9.91 9.72
N ALA A 275 26.52 -8.62 10.01
CA ALA A 275 25.64 -8.18 11.09
C ALA A 275 24.17 -8.54 10.84
N LEU A 276 23.66 -8.35 9.61
CA LEU A 276 22.31 -8.74 9.24
C LEU A 276 22.13 -10.26 9.29
N ARG A 277 23.04 -11.04 8.71
CA ARG A 277 23.02 -12.51 8.77
C ARG A 277 22.98 -13.02 10.20
N LYS A 278 23.89 -12.53 11.05
CA LYS A 278 23.91 -12.88 12.48
C LYS A 278 22.58 -12.55 13.17
N THR A 279 21.98 -11.41 12.86
CA THR A 279 20.67 -11.03 13.41
C THR A 279 19.57 -11.98 12.95
N LEU A 280 19.51 -12.31 11.66
CA LEU A 280 18.52 -13.24 11.10
C LEU A 280 18.70 -14.68 11.62
N GLU A 281 19.93 -15.12 11.86
CA GLU A 281 20.23 -16.42 12.47
C GLU A 281 19.79 -16.47 13.95
N GLN A 282 20.15 -15.44 14.72
CA GLN A 282 19.90 -15.41 16.17
C GLN A 282 18.45 -15.10 16.52
N LYS A 283 17.85 -14.14 15.82
CA LYS A 283 16.52 -13.60 16.13
C LYS A 283 15.48 -13.97 15.10
N GLY A 284 15.85 -14.48 13.93
CA GLY A 284 14.89 -14.76 12.88
C GLY A 284 14.25 -13.51 12.29
N LEU A 285 13.28 -13.77 11.43
CA LEU A 285 12.32 -12.81 10.90
C LEU A 285 11.09 -13.60 10.43
N ASP A 286 10.41 -14.20 11.39
CA ASP A 286 9.37 -15.19 11.10
C ASP A 286 8.14 -14.51 10.46
N GLY A 287 7.53 -15.20 9.51
CA GLY A 287 6.36 -14.70 8.79
C GLY A 287 6.66 -13.73 7.64
N LEU A 288 7.91 -13.31 7.42
CA LEU A 288 8.26 -12.43 6.30
C LEU A 288 7.85 -13.04 4.97
N PHE A 289 8.29 -14.27 4.71
CA PHE A 289 8.09 -14.91 3.43
C PHE A 289 6.62 -15.27 3.19
N VAL A 290 5.94 -15.85 4.18
CA VAL A 290 4.48 -16.09 4.17
C VAL A 290 3.71 -14.79 3.87
N SER A 291 4.05 -13.68 4.54
CA SER A 291 3.41 -12.38 4.33
C SER A 291 3.61 -11.84 2.92
N LEU A 292 4.85 -11.84 2.43
CA LEU A 292 5.18 -11.39 1.07
C LEU A 292 4.46 -12.23 0.02
N LEU A 293 4.42 -13.55 0.20
CA LEU A 293 3.76 -14.45 -0.73
C LEU A 293 2.25 -14.26 -0.77
N ALA A 294 1.60 -14.12 0.39
CA ALA A 294 0.17 -13.86 0.45
C ALA A 294 -0.20 -12.54 -0.25
N ARG A 295 0.55 -11.47 0.02
CA ARG A 295 0.35 -10.19 -0.65
C ARG A 295 0.63 -10.26 -2.16
N PHE A 296 1.67 -10.98 -2.58
CA PHE A 296 1.96 -11.17 -4.00
C PHE A 296 0.84 -11.93 -4.71
N THR A 297 0.28 -12.93 -4.04
CA THR A 297 -0.89 -13.71 -4.53
C THR A 297 -2.12 -12.83 -4.70
N LEU A 298 -2.27 -11.78 -3.88
CA LEU A 298 -3.31 -10.75 -4.05
C LEU A 298 -3.08 -9.80 -5.25
N GLY A 299 -2.02 -10.01 -6.03
CA GLY A 299 -1.69 -9.21 -7.19
C GLY A 299 -0.94 -7.91 -6.86
N GLU A 300 -0.45 -7.76 -5.63
CA GLU A 300 0.48 -6.68 -5.28
C GLU A 300 1.80 -6.87 -6.04
N SER A 301 2.45 -5.77 -6.41
CA SER A 301 3.78 -5.85 -7.07
C SER A 301 4.70 -4.68 -6.75
N SER A 302 4.20 -3.44 -6.78
CA SER A 302 4.99 -2.23 -6.54
C SER A 302 5.13 -1.87 -5.06
N ASP A 303 4.27 -2.46 -4.23
CA ASP A 303 4.04 -2.11 -2.84
C ASP A 303 4.31 -3.31 -1.90
N LEU A 304 4.93 -4.37 -2.43
CA LEU A 304 5.41 -5.53 -1.67
C LEU A 304 6.72 -5.29 -0.92
N GLY A 305 7.30 -4.10 -1.05
CA GLY A 305 8.59 -3.80 -0.47
C GLY A 305 8.57 -3.79 1.07
N PRO A 306 9.74 -3.93 1.71
CA PRO A 306 9.93 -3.73 3.14
C PRO A 306 9.39 -2.41 3.72
N ASP A 307 9.17 -1.39 2.89
CA ASP A 307 8.60 -0.10 3.30
C ASP A 307 7.12 -0.16 3.67
N ASN A 308 6.41 -1.26 3.35
CA ASN A 308 5.03 -1.53 3.76
C ASN A 308 4.93 -2.70 4.75
N MET A 309 5.96 -2.89 5.56
CA MET A 309 6.00 -3.93 6.59
C MET A 309 6.67 -3.42 7.85
N LEU A 310 6.33 -4.06 8.97
CA LEU A 310 6.90 -3.78 10.27
C LEU A 310 7.56 -5.03 10.85
N VAL A 311 8.39 -4.84 11.86
CA VAL A 311 8.99 -5.88 12.68
C VAL A 311 8.61 -5.62 14.13
N VAL A 312 8.13 -6.66 14.81
CA VAL A 312 7.88 -6.66 16.25
C VAL A 312 8.72 -7.75 16.93
N PRO A 313 9.14 -7.56 18.19
CA PRO A 313 9.68 -8.64 18.99
C PRO A 313 8.55 -9.63 19.34
N GLY A 314 8.76 -10.91 19.07
CA GLY A 314 7.89 -11.99 19.55
C GLY A 314 8.19 -12.32 21.01
N GLU A 315 7.20 -12.91 21.69
CA GLU A 315 7.34 -13.39 23.08
C GLU A 315 8.43 -14.47 23.22
N ASP A 316 8.70 -15.21 22.15
CA ASP A 316 9.79 -16.19 22.02
C ASP A 316 11.17 -15.53 21.80
N GLY A 317 11.24 -14.21 21.83
CA GLY A 317 12.45 -13.42 21.60
C GLY A 317 12.90 -13.39 20.13
N ARG A 318 12.11 -13.92 19.20
CA ARG A 318 12.36 -13.86 17.75
C ARG A 318 11.65 -12.67 17.12
N ASN A 319 12.22 -12.09 16.06
CA ASN A 319 11.57 -11.03 15.31
C ASN A 319 10.45 -11.61 14.45
N LYS A 320 9.30 -10.93 14.41
CA LYS A 320 8.13 -11.31 13.61
C LYS A 320 7.81 -10.20 12.61
N ALA A 321 7.56 -10.56 11.36
CA ALA A 321 7.17 -9.62 10.32
C ALA A 321 5.65 -9.40 10.30
N VAL A 322 5.25 -8.14 10.20
CA VAL A 322 3.84 -7.71 10.19
C VAL A 322 3.58 -6.93 8.90
N SER A 323 2.59 -7.36 8.12
CA SER A 323 2.17 -6.60 6.93
C SER A 323 1.29 -5.43 7.32
N ILE A 324 1.55 -4.27 6.72
CA ILE A 324 0.70 -3.09 6.78
C ILE A 324 0.47 -2.57 5.36
N ASP A 325 -0.52 -1.69 5.20
CA ASP A 325 -0.79 -1.02 3.92
C ASP A 325 -0.93 -2.00 2.75
N VAL A 326 -1.58 -3.14 3.00
CA VAL A 326 -1.84 -4.19 2.01
C VAL A 326 -2.72 -3.58 0.92
N THR A 327 -2.20 -3.45 -0.30
CA THR A 327 -2.92 -2.73 -1.37
C THR A 327 -4.11 -3.51 -1.96
N GLY A 328 -4.29 -4.76 -1.50
CA GLY A 328 -5.44 -5.62 -1.77
C GLY A 328 -5.44 -6.22 -3.16
N PHE A 329 -6.64 -6.46 -3.70
CA PHE A 329 -6.85 -7.03 -5.03
C PHE A 329 -6.32 -6.07 -6.12
N ARG A 330 -5.05 -6.25 -6.48
CA ARG A 330 -4.33 -5.52 -7.52
C ARG A 330 -4.09 -6.44 -8.71
N TYR A 331 -3.54 -5.86 -9.78
CA TYR A 331 -3.33 -6.45 -11.11
C TYR A 331 -3.42 -7.97 -11.19
N THR A 332 -4.18 -8.48 -12.16
CA THR A 332 -4.19 -9.89 -12.58
C THR A 332 -2.86 -10.28 -13.24
N ARG A 333 -1.72 -10.03 -12.58
CA ARG A 333 -0.43 -10.66 -12.89
C ARG A 333 -0.48 -12.11 -12.39
N GLN A 334 -1.52 -12.83 -12.79
CA GLN A 334 -1.61 -14.26 -12.60
C GLN A 334 -0.47 -14.95 -13.36
N ASN A 335 -0.18 -14.45 -14.56
CA ASN A 335 0.88 -14.94 -15.43
C ASN A 335 2.02 -13.93 -15.53
N ASP A 336 3.20 -14.42 -15.90
CA ASP A 336 4.35 -13.58 -16.20
C ASP A 336 4.00 -12.59 -17.33
N VAL A 337 4.38 -11.33 -17.16
CA VAL A 337 4.11 -10.26 -18.13
C VAL A 337 5.42 -9.83 -18.78
N PRO A 338 5.51 -9.80 -20.13
CA PRO A 338 6.67 -9.24 -20.81
C PRO A 338 6.94 -7.80 -20.32
N ALA A 339 8.17 -7.50 -19.93
CA ALA A 339 8.56 -6.14 -19.52
C ALA A 339 9.03 -5.28 -20.71
N GLY A 340 9.13 -5.85 -21.90
CA GLY A 340 9.66 -5.25 -23.12
C GLY A 340 10.65 -6.21 -23.79
N PRO A 341 11.22 -5.88 -24.95
CA PRO A 341 12.15 -6.78 -25.66
C PRO A 341 13.48 -7.01 -24.93
N ARG A 342 13.85 -6.14 -23.98
CA ARG A 342 15.15 -6.14 -23.28
C ARG A 342 15.06 -6.27 -21.76
N ASP A 343 13.85 -6.23 -21.22
CA ASP A 343 13.62 -6.27 -19.79
C ASP A 343 13.17 -7.67 -19.38
N PRO A 344 13.68 -8.22 -18.25
CA PRO A 344 13.25 -9.52 -17.76
C PRO A 344 11.74 -9.50 -17.49
N PRO A 345 11.02 -10.62 -17.76
CA PRO A 345 9.58 -10.68 -17.55
C PRO A 345 9.24 -10.38 -16.09
N ARG A 346 8.17 -9.61 -15.88
CA ARG A 346 7.64 -9.35 -14.55
C ARG A 346 6.91 -10.60 -14.08
N HIS A 347 7.32 -11.14 -12.94
CA HIS A 347 6.76 -12.39 -12.44
C HIS A 347 5.27 -12.25 -12.08
N GLY A 348 4.51 -13.30 -12.40
CA GLY A 348 3.13 -13.48 -11.96
C GLY A 348 3.01 -14.40 -10.75
N TRP A 349 1.99 -14.19 -9.94
CA TRP A 349 1.76 -14.97 -8.72
C TRP A 349 1.37 -16.42 -8.98
N GLY A 350 0.72 -16.68 -10.12
CA GLY A 350 0.21 -18.00 -10.45
C GLY A 350 1.31 -19.05 -10.61
N LYS A 351 2.49 -18.66 -11.06
CA LYS A 351 3.64 -19.56 -11.17
C LYS A 351 4.13 -20.05 -9.81
N VAL A 352 4.03 -19.19 -8.79
CA VAL A 352 4.46 -19.53 -7.42
C VAL A 352 3.48 -20.48 -6.75
N ILE A 353 2.17 -20.30 -6.98
CA ILE A 353 1.13 -21.22 -6.50
C ILE A 353 1.25 -22.60 -7.17
N ASP A 354 1.54 -22.64 -8.48
CA ASP A 354 1.70 -23.91 -9.20
C ASP A 354 2.99 -24.62 -8.85
N THR A 355 4.06 -23.87 -8.55
CA THR A 355 5.39 -24.41 -8.27
C THR A 355 6.01 -23.71 -7.06
N PRO A 356 5.65 -24.12 -5.82
CA PRO A 356 6.15 -23.53 -4.58
C PRO A 356 7.67 -23.45 -4.46
N ALA A 357 8.40 -24.33 -5.14
CA ALA A 357 9.87 -24.32 -5.18
C ALA A 357 10.46 -23.04 -5.79
N LEU A 358 9.72 -22.34 -6.66
CA LEU A 358 10.17 -21.09 -7.30
C LEU A 358 9.92 -19.83 -6.45
N ALA A 359 9.21 -19.96 -5.33
CA ALA A 359 8.72 -18.84 -4.57
C ALA A 359 9.82 -17.89 -4.08
N LEU A 360 10.96 -18.44 -3.64
CA LEU A 360 12.07 -17.62 -3.15
C LEU A 360 12.66 -16.73 -4.25
N ASP A 361 12.95 -17.32 -5.41
CA ASP A 361 13.56 -16.60 -6.51
C ASP A 361 12.62 -15.54 -7.07
N VAL A 362 11.33 -15.86 -7.16
CA VAL A 362 10.31 -14.92 -7.62
C VAL A 362 10.12 -13.76 -6.63
N LEU A 363 9.99 -14.02 -5.33
CA LEU A 363 9.74 -12.97 -4.35
C LEU A 363 10.93 -12.02 -4.17
N LEU A 364 12.16 -12.52 -4.32
CA LEU A 364 13.38 -11.72 -4.22
C LEU A 364 13.81 -11.09 -5.55
N ASP A 365 13.10 -11.37 -6.65
CA ASP A 365 13.36 -10.73 -7.93
C ASP A 365 13.03 -9.24 -7.89
N GLY A 366 13.80 -8.41 -8.61
CA GLY A 366 13.63 -6.96 -8.62
C GLY A 366 12.28 -6.48 -9.18
N SER A 367 11.57 -7.33 -9.93
CA SER A 367 10.20 -7.03 -10.40
C SER A 367 9.13 -7.20 -9.33
N VAL A 368 9.45 -7.88 -8.21
CA VAL A 368 8.59 -8.11 -7.06
C VAL A 368 9.09 -7.34 -5.83
N MET A 369 10.33 -7.57 -5.39
CA MET A 369 10.97 -6.80 -4.32
C MET A 369 11.88 -5.72 -4.89
N SER A 370 11.29 -4.59 -5.27
CA SER A 370 12.05 -3.45 -5.80
C SER A 370 12.96 -2.78 -4.76
N SER A 371 14.00 -2.08 -5.21
CA SER A 371 14.89 -1.29 -4.35
C SER A 371 14.26 -0.01 -3.77
N ARG A 372 12.94 0.20 -3.90
CA ARG A 372 12.23 1.39 -3.43
C ARG A 372 12.48 1.72 -1.96
N TYR A 373 12.50 0.72 -1.09
CA TYR A 373 12.75 0.89 0.33
C TYR A 373 14.17 1.46 0.59
N ALA A 374 15.15 1.04 -0.20
CA ALA A 374 16.54 1.48 -0.16
C ALA A 374 16.92 2.40 -1.36
N LYS A 375 15.97 3.20 -1.86
CA LYS A 375 16.13 3.97 -3.11
C LYS A 375 17.44 4.78 -3.13
N GLY A 376 18.27 4.50 -4.14
CA GLY A 376 19.58 5.15 -4.33
C GLY A 376 20.74 4.48 -3.58
N LEU A 377 20.47 3.36 -2.88
CA LEU A 377 21.43 2.53 -2.17
C LEU A 377 21.43 1.11 -2.76
N ASP A 378 21.62 0.98 -4.07
CA ASP A 378 21.41 -0.28 -4.80
C ASP A 378 22.34 -1.42 -4.31
N ALA A 379 23.56 -1.09 -3.87
CA ALA A 379 24.48 -2.06 -3.26
C ALA A 379 23.95 -2.60 -1.93
N VAL A 380 23.30 -1.76 -1.11
CA VAL A 380 22.66 -2.18 0.14
C VAL A 380 21.45 -3.07 -0.17
N HIS A 381 20.64 -2.70 -1.17
CA HIS A 381 19.53 -3.55 -1.60
C HIS A 381 20.00 -4.96 -2.01
N ALA A 382 21.01 -5.05 -2.88
CA ALA A 382 21.59 -6.33 -3.29
C ALA A 382 22.10 -7.13 -2.08
N ALA A 383 22.78 -6.48 -1.14
CA ALA A 383 23.27 -7.12 0.07
C ALA A 383 22.15 -7.66 0.97
N VAL A 384 21.05 -6.92 1.12
CA VAL A 384 19.86 -7.38 1.86
C VAL A 384 19.22 -8.57 1.16
N VAL A 385 19.04 -8.51 -0.17
CA VAL A 385 18.50 -9.61 -0.97
C VAL A 385 19.33 -10.89 -0.76
N ASP A 386 20.66 -10.80 -0.77
CA ASP A 386 21.54 -11.93 -0.52
C ASP A 386 21.33 -12.53 0.87
N CYS A 387 21.27 -11.68 1.91
CA CYS A 387 21.06 -12.13 3.28
C CYS A 387 19.70 -12.82 3.47
N LEU A 388 18.63 -12.26 2.87
CA LEU A 388 17.29 -12.85 2.90
C LEU A 388 17.25 -14.17 2.14
N ARG A 389 17.92 -14.26 0.98
CA ARG A 389 18.00 -15.50 0.20
C ARG A 389 18.59 -16.64 1.01
N ASP A 390 19.69 -16.39 1.72
CA ASP A 390 20.34 -17.40 2.55
C ASP A 390 19.46 -17.77 3.76
N ALA A 391 18.87 -16.80 4.45
CA ALA A 391 18.03 -17.02 5.63
C ALA A 391 16.72 -17.77 5.33
N LEU A 392 16.17 -17.60 4.13
CA LEU A 392 14.88 -18.17 3.73
C LEU A 392 15.03 -19.48 2.92
N ARG A 393 16.24 -19.84 2.44
CA ARG A 393 16.46 -20.95 1.50
C ARG A 393 15.77 -22.26 1.89
N LEU A 394 15.87 -22.66 3.16
CA LEU A 394 15.31 -23.92 3.64
C LEU A 394 13.83 -23.81 4.04
N LYS A 395 13.31 -22.60 4.22
CA LYS A 395 11.93 -22.35 4.68
C LYS A 395 10.97 -21.99 3.55
N ALA A 396 11.48 -21.45 2.46
CA ALA A 396 10.67 -20.90 1.38
C ALA A 396 9.67 -21.90 0.78
N THR A 397 10.13 -23.10 0.39
CA THR A 397 9.22 -24.09 -0.20
C THR A 397 8.14 -24.58 0.78
N PRO A 398 8.48 -25.01 2.02
CA PRO A 398 7.45 -25.37 3.01
C PRO A 398 6.46 -24.24 3.33
N GLU A 399 6.93 -23.00 3.45
CA GLU A 399 6.07 -21.84 3.71
C GLU A 399 5.18 -21.53 2.50
N ALA A 400 5.68 -21.70 1.27
CA ALA A 400 4.88 -21.50 0.06
C ALA A 400 3.78 -22.56 -0.08
N GLU A 401 4.07 -23.81 0.27
CA GLU A 401 3.05 -24.87 0.36
C GLU A 401 2.01 -24.59 1.46
N ALA A 402 2.43 -24.01 2.58
CA ALA A 402 1.50 -23.58 3.62
C ALA A 402 0.57 -22.47 3.14
N VAL A 403 1.09 -21.46 2.43
CA VAL A 403 0.27 -20.39 1.81
C VAL A 403 -0.68 -20.96 0.75
N LYS A 404 -0.21 -21.86 -0.12
CA LYS A 404 -1.07 -22.55 -1.09
C LYS A 404 -2.23 -23.27 -0.39
N ARG A 405 -1.95 -24.06 0.65
CA ARG A 405 -2.98 -24.78 1.42
C ARG A 405 -3.94 -23.83 2.12
N TRP A 406 -3.44 -22.71 2.65
CA TRP A 406 -4.28 -21.67 3.25
C TRP A 406 -5.29 -21.13 2.25
N TYR A 407 -4.85 -20.73 1.06
CA TYR A 407 -5.76 -20.29 0.00
C TYR A 407 -6.73 -21.39 -0.43
N ALA A 408 -6.27 -22.63 -0.59
CA ALA A 408 -7.12 -23.75 -0.99
C ALA A 408 -8.26 -24.03 0.02
N ALA A 409 -8.03 -23.72 1.29
CA ALA A 409 -8.98 -23.91 2.40
C ALA A 409 -9.98 -22.76 2.58
N LEU A 410 -9.83 -21.64 1.86
CA LEU A 410 -10.78 -20.53 1.97
C LEU A 410 -12.18 -20.95 1.47
N ASP A 411 -13.21 -20.54 2.21
CA ASP A 411 -14.59 -20.58 1.77
C ASP A 411 -14.85 -19.42 0.78
N VAL A 412 -14.92 -19.77 -0.50
CA VAL A 412 -15.15 -18.80 -1.59
C VAL A 412 -16.55 -18.21 -1.51
N ASP A 413 -17.55 -19.00 -1.11
CA ASP A 413 -18.95 -18.55 -1.07
C ASP A 413 -19.11 -17.54 0.06
N ALA A 414 -18.56 -17.83 1.25
CA ALA A 414 -18.54 -16.88 2.35
C ALA A 414 -17.73 -15.61 2.02
N SER A 415 -16.55 -15.76 1.40
CA SER A 415 -15.72 -14.61 1.00
C SER A 415 -16.43 -13.71 -0.01
N THR A 416 -17.12 -14.31 -0.98
CA THR A 416 -17.93 -13.63 -1.99
C THR A 416 -19.12 -12.93 -1.34
N ALA A 417 -19.87 -13.63 -0.48
CA ALA A 417 -21.02 -13.07 0.23
C ALA A 417 -20.59 -11.86 1.08
N SER A 418 -19.47 -11.95 1.79
CA SER A 418 -18.93 -10.84 2.59
C SER A 418 -18.53 -9.63 1.73
N LEU A 419 -17.92 -9.84 0.56
CA LEU A 419 -17.63 -8.75 -0.38
C LEU A 419 -18.90 -8.10 -0.92
N LEU A 420 -19.89 -8.89 -1.33
CA LEU A 420 -21.12 -8.37 -1.91
C LEU A 420 -22.00 -7.69 -0.83
N ALA A 421 -21.95 -8.16 0.41
CA ALA A 421 -22.60 -7.52 1.54
C ALA A 421 -22.05 -6.11 1.86
N LEU A 422 -20.85 -5.75 1.38
CA LEU A 422 -20.34 -4.37 1.51
C LEU A 422 -21.30 -3.34 0.94
N HIS A 423 -22.01 -3.69 -0.14
CA HIS A 423 -22.93 -2.77 -0.77
C HIS A 423 -23.96 -2.25 0.25
N GLN A 424 -24.45 -3.13 1.13
CA GLN A 424 -25.35 -2.77 2.22
C GLN A 424 -24.60 -2.03 3.34
N GLY A 425 -23.38 -2.47 3.66
CA GLY A 425 -22.52 -1.85 4.67
C GLY A 425 -22.13 -0.41 4.37
N LEU A 426 -22.07 0.01 3.10
CA LEU A 426 -21.83 1.40 2.71
C LEU A 426 -22.93 2.36 3.19
N GLY A 427 -24.12 1.85 3.52
CA GLY A 427 -25.20 2.62 4.16
C GLY A 427 -25.53 3.91 3.41
N ASP A 428 -25.73 5.00 4.17
CA ASP A 428 -26.13 6.30 3.62
C ASP A 428 -25.11 6.89 2.64
N ILE A 429 -23.82 6.50 2.73
CA ILE A 429 -22.81 7.04 1.80
C ILE A 429 -23.11 6.62 0.37
N ALA A 430 -23.79 5.50 0.15
CA ALA A 430 -24.17 5.02 -1.19
C ALA A 430 -24.98 6.05 -1.99
N THR A 431 -25.63 7.02 -1.31
CA THR A 431 -26.39 8.11 -1.93
C THR A 431 -25.61 9.43 -2.05
N ALA A 432 -24.36 9.47 -1.57
CA ALA A 432 -23.57 10.69 -1.56
C ALA A 432 -23.22 11.14 -3.00
N PRO A 433 -23.15 12.45 -3.29
CA PRO A 433 -22.92 12.96 -4.65
C PRO A 433 -21.61 12.51 -5.30
N TRP A 434 -20.60 12.19 -4.49
CA TRP A 434 -19.29 11.73 -4.95
C TRP A 434 -19.23 10.22 -5.27
N MET A 435 -20.25 9.45 -4.85
CA MET A 435 -20.23 8.00 -5.03
C MET A 435 -20.28 7.61 -6.51
N PRO A 436 -19.56 6.56 -6.90
CA PRO A 436 -19.71 5.97 -8.22
C PRO A 436 -21.13 5.43 -8.45
N ASP A 437 -21.48 5.27 -9.72
CA ASP A 437 -22.70 4.57 -10.10
C ASP A 437 -22.78 3.17 -9.45
N ALA A 438 -23.94 2.84 -8.88
CA ALA A 438 -24.15 1.57 -8.19
C ALA A 438 -23.82 0.33 -9.05
N GLY A 439 -24.07 0.41 -10.36
CA GLY A 439 -23.69 -0.64 -11.31
C GLY A 439 -22.18 -0.84 -11.41
N LEU A 440 -21.40 0.25 -11.39
CA LEU A 440 -19.93 0.17 -11.39
C LEU A 440 -19.39 -0.33 -10.05
N VAL A 441 -20.03 0.04 -8.94
CA VAL A 441 -19.68 -0.51 -7.62
C VAL A 441 -19.88 -2.04 -7.62
N SER A 442 -21.03 -2.51 -8.10
CA SER A 442 -21.33 -3.95 -8.17
C SER A 442 -20.35 -4.68 -9.08
N GLN A 443 -20.07 -4.13 -10.26
CA GLN A 443 -19.10 -4.67 -11.21
C GLN A 443 -17.71 -4.90 -10.59
N VAL A 444 -17.19 -3.94 -9.83
CA VAL A 444 -15.85 -4.06 -9.22
C VAL A 444 -15.85 -5.03 -8.04
N LEU A 445 -16.93 -5.09 -7.24
CA LEU A 445 -17.06 -6.09 -6.17
C LEU A 445 -17.12 -7.52 -6.73
N GLU A 446 -17.92 -7.74 -7.78
CA GLU A 446 -18.00 -9.04 -8.48
C GLU A 446 -16.63 -9.45 -9.04
N ARG A 447 -15.90 -8.50 -9.62
CA ARG A 447 -14.54 -8.75 -10.09
C ARG A 447 -13.60 -9.17 -8.97
N ASN A 448 -13.65 -8.50 -7.81
CA ASN A 448 -12.82 -8.87 -6.65
C ASN A 448 -13.18 -10.28 -6.14
N ALA A 449 -14.47 -10.63 -6.11
CA ALA A 449 -14.92 -11.97 -5.75
C ALA A 449 -14.43 -13.03 -6.75
N GLY A 450 -14.53 -12.75 -8.05
CA GLY A 450 -13.97 -13.60 -9.11
C GLY A 450 -12.47 -13.82 -8.94
N PHE A 451 -11.72 -12.77 -8.59
CA PHE A 451 -10.29 -12.87 -8.33
C PHE A 451 -9.95 -13.78 -7.14
N ILE A 452 -10.73 -13.72 -6.05
CA ILE A 452 -10.58 -14.66 -4.91
C ILE A 452 -10.85 -16.08 -5.39
N ASN A 453 -11.95 -16.31 -6.11
CA ASN A 453 -12.27 -17.62 -6.65
C ASN A 453 -11.14 -18.18 -7.53
N ASP A 454 -10.56 -17.37 -8.42
CA ASP A 454 -9.46 -17.78 -9.29
C ASP A 454 -8.22 -18.24 -8.49
N ILE A 455 -7.85 -17.50 -7.44
CA ILE A 455 -6.75 -17.89 -6.54
C ILE A 455 -7.06 -19.22 -5.86
N VAL A 456 -8.26 -19.36 -5.30
CA VAL A 456 -8.65 -20.57 -4.55
C VAL A 456 -8.72 -21.79 -5.44
N GLN A 457 -9.33 -21.67 -6.64
CA GLN A 457 -9.38 -22.77 -7.61
C GLN A 457 -7.98 -23.22 -8.00
N ARG A 458 -7.09 -22.28 -8.31
CA ARG A 458 -5.71 -22.58 -8.66
C ARG A 458 -4.91 -23.17 -7.49
N ALA A 459 -5.18 -22.76 -6.26
CA ALA A 459 -4.54 -23.31 -5.08
C ALA A 459 -5.00 -24.75 -4.76
N ARG A 460 -6.21 -25.15 -5.19
CA ARG A 460 -6.76 -26.51 -5.02
C ARG A 460 -6.26 -27.51 -6.05
N THR A 461 -5.83 -27.03 -7.22
CA THR A 461 -5.16 -27.82 -8.27
C THR A 461 -3.67 -27.93 -8.00
#